data_AF-A0A932ZLU5-F1
#
_entry.id   AF-A0A932ZLU5-F1
#
_cell.length_a   1.000
_cell.length_b   1.000
_cell.length_c   1.000
_cell.angle_alpha   90.00
_cell.angle_beta   90.00
_cell.angle_gamma   90.00
#
_symmetry.space_group_name_H-M   'P 1'
#
loop_
_entity.id
_entity.type
_entity.pdbx_description
1 polymer ?
#
loop_
_entity_poly.entity_id
_entity_poly.type
_entity_poly.pdbx_seq_one_letter_code
_entity_poly.pdbx_strand_id
1 'polypeptide(L)'
;QDEKLTGFGCANMGLIGMETALPVCLKLVGEKKLSLKRLIESLTTGPAKIFALPGGGFKKGSPADVTIFDPAREVTVQSENFSSKSRNTPWEGMKLKGKVLFTVCAGRVVWES
;
A
#
# COMPACT_ATOMS: atom_id res chain seq x y z
N GLN A 1 -3.56 20.46 17.75
CA GLN A 1 -3.46 19.34 18.70
C GLN A 1 -3.67 18.07 17.89
N ASP A 2 -2.77 17.10 17.96
CA ASP A 2 -2.94 15.86 17.20
C ASP A 2 -4.13 15.09 17.78
N GLU A 3 -5.23 14.98 17.03
CA GLU A 3 -6.51 14.38 17.47
C GLU A 3 -6.39 12.89 17.83
N LYS A 4 -5.21 12.31 17.56
CA LYS A 4 -4.85 10.93 17.90
C LYS A 4 -4.05 10.82 19.21
N LEU A 5 -3.46 11.90 19.71
CA LEU A 5 -2.68 11.96 20.96
C LEU A 5 -3.57 12.31 22.17
N THR A 6 -4.74 11.68 22.25
CA THR A 6 -5.67 11.80 23.38
C THR A 6 -5.95 10.41 23.97
N GLY A 7 -6.62 10.34 25.13
CA GLY A 7 -7.04 9.06 25.69
C GLY A 7 -7.89 8.26 24.69
N PHE A 8 -7.84 6.92 24.77
CA PHE A 8 -8.46 6.01 23.80
C PHE A 8 -9.95 6.32 23.53
N GLY A 9 -10.71 6.70 24.56
CA GLY A 9 -12.14 7.05 24.43
C GLY A 9 -12.41 8.39 23.73
N CYS A 10 -11.41 9.25 23.58
CA CYS A 10 -11.52 10.57 22.95
C CYS A 10 -10.76 10.67 21.63
N ALA A 11 -9.94 9.67 21.29
CA ALA A 11 -9.16 9.66 20.07
C ALA A 11 -10.06 9.38 18.87
N ASN A 12 -9.90 10.17 17.81
CA ASN A 12 -10.63 9.92 16.57
C ASN A 12 -10.26 8.54 16.01
N MET A 13 -11.20 7.85 15.37
CA MET A 13 -10.95 6.54 14.76
C MET A 13 -10.16 6.65 13.46
N GLY A 14 -9.38 5.62 13.11
CA GLY A 14 -8.66 5.49 11.84
C GLY A 14 -7.14 5.63 11.91
N LEU A 15 -6.46 5.06 10.93
CA LEU A 15 -5.02 5.08 10.72
C LEU A 15 -4.73 5.27 9.24
N ILE A 16 -3.61 5.90 8.90
CA ILE A 16 -3.15 5.93 7.51
C ILE A 16 -2.55 4.58 7.13
N GLY A 17 -2.78 4.19 5.87
CA GLY A 17 -2.32 2.89 5.38
C GLY A 17 -1.84 2.85 3.93
N MET A 18 -2.05 3.90 3.11
CA MET A 18 -1.72 3.83 1.68
C MET A 18 -0.23 3.51 1.44
N GLU A 19 0.66 4.19 2.15
CA GLU A 19 2.10 4.07 1.96
C GLU A 19 2.68 2.79 2.58
N THR A 20 1.94 2.15 3.50
CA THR A 20 2.36 0.93 4.20
C THR A 20 1.62 -0.33 3.76
N ALA A 21 0.53 -0.21 2.98
CA ALA A 21 -0.36 -1.33 2.67
C ALA A 21 0.36 -2.50 2.02
N LEU A 22 1.13 -2.25 0.95
CA LEU A 22 1.84 -3.31 0.24
C LEU A 22 2.90 -3.99 1.13
N PRO A 23 3.84 -3.28 1.79
CA PRO A 23 4.81 -3.92 2.68
C PRO A 23 4.18 -4.71 3.83
N VAL A 24 3.13 -4.17 4.46
CA VAL A 24 2.42 -4.83 5.56
C VAL A 24 1.74 -6.11 5.08
N CYS A 25 1.08 -6.07 3.93
CA CYS A 25 0.45 -7.27 3.38
C CYS A 25 1.47 -8.30 2.86
N LEU A 26 2.62 -7.88 2.33
CA LEU A 26 3.69 -8.77 1.91
C LEU A 26 4.33 -9.51 3.10
N LYS A 27 4.30 -8.93 4.31
CA LYS A 27 4.68 -9.67 5.53
C LYS A 27 3.85 -10.95 5.71
N LEU A 28 2.53 -10.91 5.43
CA LEU A 28 1.67 -12.09 5.48
C LEU A 28 2.05 -13.15 4.43
N VAL A 29 2.54 -12.70 3.28
CA VAL A 29 3.07 -13.59 2.23
C VAL A 29 4.37 -14.25 2.69
N GLY A 30 5.28 -13.48 3.30
CA GLY A 30 6.50 -14.02 3.90
C GLY A 30 6.23 -15.01 5.03
N GLU A 31 5.18 -14.78 5.83
CA GLU A 31 4.67 -15.69 6.87
C GLU A 31 3.88 -16.89 6.32
N LYS A 32 3.73 -17.01 5.00
CA LYS A 32 2.96 -18.07 4.30
C LYS A 32 1.48 -18.13 4.68
N LYS A 33 0.93 -17.06 5.27
CA LYS A 33 -0.50 -16.93 5.60
C LYS A 33 -1.35 -16.52 4.39
N LEU A 34 -0.71 -15.97 3.36
CA LEU A 34 -1.35 -15.50 2.14
C LEU A 34 -0.44 -15.79 0.94
N SER A 35 -0.98 -16.22 -0.20
CA SER A 35 -0.17 -16.33 -1.42
C SER A 35 0.02 -14.97 -2.07
N LEU A 36 1.16 -14.74 -2.74
CA LEU A 36 1.41 -13.49 -3.46
C LEU A 36 0.32 -13.22 -4.51
N LYS A 37 -0.11 -14.26 -5.24
CA LYS A 37 -1.20 -14.18 -6.21
C LYS A 37 -2.49 -13.68 -5.57
N ARG A 38 -2.87 -14.24 -4.41
CA ARG A 38 -4.10 -13.83 -3.71
C ARG A 38 -4.00 -12.40 -3.19
N LEU A 39 -2.82 -11.99 -2.72
CA LEU A 39 -2.58 -10.60 -2.31
C LEU A 39 -2.80 -9.65 -3.48
N ILE A 40 -2.12 -9.88 -4.60
CA ILE A 40 -2.24 -9.03 -5.80
C ILE A 40 -3.70 -8.99 -6.27
N GLU A 41 -4.38 -10.13 -6.37
CA GLU A 41 -5.80 -10.18 -6.71
C GLU A 41 -6.66 -9.35 -5.76
N SER A 42 -6.42 -9.41 -4.45
CA SER A 42 -7.22 -8.67 -3.46
C SER A 42 -7.03 -7.16 -3.51
N LEU A 43 -5.89 -6.68 -4.03
CA LEU A 43 -5.59 -5.25 -4.18
C LEU A 43 -5.86 -4.71 -5.59
N THR A 44 -6.08 -5.57 -6.59
CA THR A 44 -6.16 -5.17 -8.00
C THR A 44 -7.43 -5.71 -8.68
N THR A 45 -7.36 -6.89 -9.31
CA THR A 45 -8.46 -7.47 -10.09
C THR A 45 -9.73 -7.73 -9.27
N GLY A 46 -9.61 -8.04 -7.98
CA GLY A 46 -10.74 -8.32 -7.09
C GLY A 46 -11.66 -7.10 -6.94
N PRO A 47 -11.16 -5.98 -6.38
CA PRO A 47 -11.92 -4.73 -6.31
C PRO A 47 -12.42 -4.25 -7.68
N ALA A 48 -11.58 -4.30 -8.72
CA ALA A 48 -11.98 -3.88 -10.07
C ALA A 48 -13.17 -4.68 -10.61
N LYS A 49 -13.22 -6.00 -10.37
CA LYS A 49 -14.37 -6.84 -10.75
C LYS A 49 -15.63 -6.49 -9.98
N ILE A 50 -15.53 -6.27 -8.66
CA ILE A 50 -16.67 -5.96 -7.80
C ILE A 50 -17.34 -4.65 -8.24
N PHE A 51 -16.54 -3.63 -8.54
CA PHE A 51 -17.02 -2.30 -8.93
C PHE A 51 -17.16 -2.12 -10.45
N ALA A 52 -16.98 -3.18 -11.24
CA ALA A 52 -17.00 -3.14 -12.71
C ALA A 52 -16.11 -2.02 -13.31
N LEU A 53 -14.92 -1.81 -12.75
CA LEU A 53 -14.00 -0.77 -13.16
C LEU A 53 -13.11 -1.23 -14.33
N PRO A 54 -12.77 -0.33 -15.27
CA PRO A 54 -11.71 -0.62 -16.22
C PRO A 54 -10.36 -0.70 -15.48
N GLY A 55 -9.58 -1.74 -15.75
CA GLY A 55 -8.25 -1.93 -15.15
C GLY A 55 -8.19 -3.02 -14.08
N GLY A 56 -7.31 -2.84 -13.11
CA GLY A 56 -6.99 -3.85 -12.08
C GLY A 56 -6.29 -5.11 -12.60
N GLY A 57 -6.01 -5.20 -13.90
CA GLY A 57 -5.33 -6.33 -14.52
C GLY A 57 -4.36 -5.89 -15.61
N PHE A 58 -3.43 -6.77 -15.96
CA PHE A 58 -2.35 -6.47 -16.91
C PHE A 58 -2.61 -7.15 -18.25
N LYS A 59 -3.43 -6.50 -19.09
CA LYS A 59 -3.81 -7.00 -20.43
C LYS A 59 -3.71 -5.87 -21.46
N LYS A 60 -3.42 -6.22 -22.71
CA LYS A 60 -3.41 -5.27 -23.81
C LYS A 60 -4.80 -4.61 -23.94
N GLY A 61 -4.82 -3.29 -24.07
CA GLY A 61 -6.06 -2.49 -24.14
C GLY A 61 -6.58 -2.01 -22.79
N SER A 62 -6.05 -2.51 -21.66
CA SER A 62 -6.34 -1.95 -20.35
C SER A 62 -5.62 -0.60 -20.13
N PRO A 63 -6.12 0.26 -19.22
CA PRO A 63 -5.36 1.40 -18.73
C PRO A 63 -3.96 0.98 -18.27
N ALA A 64 -2.95 1.79 -18.59
CA ALA A 64 -1.57 1.56 -18.20
C ALA A 64 -1.32 2.01 -16.75
N ASP A 65 -2.04 1.37 -15.82
CA ASP A 65 -1.92 1.55 -14.38
C ASP A 65 -1.07 0.40 -13.81
N VAL A 66 0.15 0.73 -13.37
CA VAL A 66 1.16 -0.26 -12.99
C VAL A 66 1.94 0.22 -11.78
N THR A 67 2.18 -0.67 -10.82
CA THR A 67 3.10 -0.45 -9.71
C THR A 67 4.27 -1.41 -9.83
N ILE A 68 5.49 -0.87 -9.80
CA ILE A 68 6.73 -1.64 -9.79
C ILE A 68 7.26 -1.61 -8.36
N PHE A 69 7.54 -2.78 -7.79
CA PHE A 69 8.08 -2.90 -6.44
C PHE A 69 9.12 -4.01 -6.38
N ASP A 70 10.07 -3.87 -5.45
CA ASP A 70 11.06 -4.90 -5.15
C ASP A 70 10.57 -5.71 -3.93
N PRO A 71 10.19 -7.00 -4.10
CA PRO A 71 9.67 -7.82 -3.02
C PRO A 71 10.71 -8.19 -1.95
N ALA A 72 12.00 -8.08 -2.24
CA ALA A 72 13.08 -8.46 -1.34
C ALA A 72 13.66 -7.26 -0.57
N ARG A 73 13.58 -6.05 -1.16
CA ARG A 73 14.12 -4.83 -0.56
C ARG A 73 13.39 -4.48 0.73
N GLU A 74 14.19 -4.27 1.78
CA GLU A 74 13.73 -3.82 3.09
C GLU A 74 13.36 -2.32 3.05
N VAL A 75 12.31 -1.96 3.75
CA VAL A 75 11.85 -0.60 4.00
C VAL A 75 11.55 -0.45 5.48
N THR A 76 12.15 0.56 6.11
CA THR A 76 11.78 0.97 7.48
C THR A 76 10.62 1.94 7.36
N VAL A 77 9.53 1.68 8.09
CA VAL A 77 8.42 2.61 8.18
C VAL A 77 8.87 3.81 9.00
N GLN A 78 8.91 4.97 8.36
CA GLN A 78 9.20 6.26 8.97
C GLN A 78 8.11 7.22 8.52
N SER A 79 7.14 7.50 9.38
CA SER A 79 5.99 8.32 8.99
C SER A 79 6.40 9.72 8.57
N GLU A 80 7.55 10.24 9.03
CA GLU A 80 8.09 11.53 8.62
C GLU A 80 8.26 11.64 7.11
N ASN A 81 8.62 10.52 6.46
CA ASN A 81 8.84 10.41 5.02
C ASN A 81 7.54 10.25 4.22
N PHE A 82 6.38 10.18 4.88
CA PHE A 82 5.11 9.99 4.21
C PHE A 82 4.68 11.23 3.41
N SER A 83 4.20 10.97 2.19
CA SER A 83 3.57 11.99 1.35
C SER A 83 2.21 12.44 1.89
N SER A 84 1.53 11.58 2.67
CA SER A 84 0.33 11.92 3.43
C SER A 84 0.57 13.15 4.33
N LYS A 85 -0.48 13.88 4.71
CA LYS A 85 -0.38 14.94 5.73
C LYS A 85 -0.39 14.38 7.16
N SER A 86 -0.91 13.17 7.35
CA SER A 86 -0.98 12.53 8.66
C SER A 86 0.24 11.64 8.91
N ARG A 87 0.46 11.31 10.18
CA ARG A 87 1.58 10.47 10.66
C ARG A 87 1.08 9.31 11.54
N ASN A 88 -0.24 9.12 11.63
CA ASN A 88 -0.87 8.16 12.54
C ASN A 88 -0.83 6.71 12.00
N THR A 89 0.35 6.11 12.01
CA THR A 89 0.57 4.72 11.62
C THR A 89 0.94 3.86 12.84
N PRO A 90 0.37 2.66 13.00
CA PRO A 90 0.81 1.73 14.05
C PRO A 90 2.10 1.00 13.69
N TRP A 91 2.61 1.22 12.47
CA TRP A 91 3.76 0.47 11.92
C TRP A 91 5.09 1.20 12.09
N GLU A 92 5.11 2.34 12.80
CA GLU A 92 6.31 3.20 12.97
C GLU A 92 7.54 2.41 13.43
N GLY A 93 8.69 2.64 12.79
CA GLY A 93 9.96 1.97 13.08
C GLY A 93 10.06 0.51 12.63
N MET A 94 8.98 -0.11 12.11
CA MET A 94 9.03 -1.49 11.65
C MET A 94 9.82 -1.65 10.35
N LYS A 95 10.60 -2.73 10.27
CA LYS A 95 11.28 -3.17 9.04
C LYS A 95 10.39 -4.16 8.29
N LEU A 96 9.98 -3.78 7.08
CA LEU A 96 9.13 -4.56 6.19
C LEU A 96 9.84 -4.81 4.86
N LYS A 97 9.31 -5.68 4.01
CA LYS A 97 9.81 -5.91 2.65
C LYS A 97 8.78 -5.53 1.61
N GLY A 98 9.22 -5.17 0.41
CA GLY A 98 8.33 -4.76 -0.67
C GLY A 98 8.36 -3.27 -0.95
N LYS A 99 9.56 -2.69 -1.13
CA LYS A 99 9.69 -1.27 -1.46
C LYS A 99 9.07 -1.01 -2.83
N VAL A 100 8.06 -0.15 -2.89
CA VAL A 100 7.54 0.38 -4.17
C VAL A 100 8.63 1.24 -4.78
N LEU A 101 8.91 1.05 -6.07
CA LEU A 101 9.92 1.81 -6.82
C LEU A 101 9.26 2.85 -7.73
N PHE A 102 8.17 2.46 -8.41
CA PHE A 102 7.44 3.34 -9.32
C PHE A 102 5.94 3.09 -9.25
N THR A 103 5.18 4.15 -9.43
CA THR A 103 3.74 4.08 -9.73
C THR A 103 3.47 4.80 -11.04
N VAL A 104 2.82 4.09 -11.96
CA VAL A 104 2.40 4.59 -13.28
C VAL A 104 0.88 4.64 -13.30
N CYS A 105 0.31 5.77 -13.69
CA CYS A 105 -1.12 5.94 -13.88
C CYS A 105 -1.40 6.48 -15.28
N ALA A 106 -2.25 5.78 -16.03
CA ALA A 106 -2.57 6.06 -17.42
C ALA A 106 -1.31 6.30 -18.29
N GLY A 107 -0.26 5.49 -18.07
CA GLY A 107 0.99 5.56 -18.81
C GLY A 107 1.96 6.67 -18.37
N ARG A 108 1.64 7.45 -17.32
CA ARG A 108 2.53 8.47 -16.76
C ARG A 108 3.07 8.03 -15.42
N VAL A 109 4.38 8.19 -15.21
CA VAL A 109 4.98 8.00 -13.88
C VAL A 109 4.47 9.11 -12.96
N VAL A 110 3.74 8.73 -11.93
CA VAL A 110 3.18 9.66 -10.93
C VAL A 110 3.93 9.63 -9.61
N TRP A 111 4.77 8.62 -9.40
CA TRP A 111 5.59 8.47 -8.20
C TRP A 111 6.83 7.63 -8.46
N GLU A 112 7.93 8.01 -7.81
CA GLU A 112 9.24 7.34 -7.79
C GLU A 112 9.86 7.44 -6.39
N SER A 113 10.57 6.39 -5.94
CA SER A 113 11.00 6.16 -4.54
C SER A 113 12.42 6.57 -4.18
#